data_AF-A0A7W0N380-F1
#
_entry.id   AF-A0A7W0N380-F1
#
_cell.length_a   1.000
_cell.length_b   1.000
_cell.length_c   1.000
_cell.angle_alpha   90.00
_cell.angle_beta   90.00
_cell.angle_gamma   90.00
#
_symmetry.space_group_name_H-M   'P 1'
#
loop_
_entity.id
_entity.type
_entity.pdbx_description
1 polymer ?
#
loop_
_entity_poly.entity_id
_entity_poly.type
_entity_poly.pdbx_seq_one_letter_code
_entity_poly.pdbx_strand_id
1 'polypeptide(L)' 'MRIAIVGGTGPFGSALATRLREAHEVVLGSRDAARAGEAAKELGVEGTTNDEAVGA' A
#
# COMPACT_ATOMS: atom_id res chain seq x y z
N MET A 1 -11.69 6.43 5.29
CA MET A 1 -11.15 5.38 6.18
C MET A 1 -9.70 5.12 5.81
N ARG A 2 -8.87 4.64 6.73
CA ARG A 2 -7.50 4.18 6.42
C ARG A 2 -7.53 2.71 6.04
N ILE A 3 -6.98 2.37 4.88
CA ILE A 3 -7.02 1.01 4.31
C ILE A 3 -5.59 0.52 4.10
N ALA A 4 -5.25 -0.59 4.77
CA ALA A 4 -4.00 -1.29 4.55
C ALA A 4 -4.18 -2.38 3.49
N ILE A 5 -3.31 -2.40 2.48
CA ILE A 5 -3.30 -3.44 1.44
C ILE A 5 -2.05 -4.30 1.63
N VAL A 6 -2.21 -5.43 2.31
CA VAL A 6 -1.15 -6.45 2.47
C VAL A 6 -0.90 -7.12 1.13
N GLY A 7 0.35 -7.10 0.66
CA GLY A 7 0.68 -7.52 -0.70
C GLY A 7 0.34 -6.44 -1.74
N GLY A 8 0.29 -5.17 -1.32
CA GLY A 8 -0.03 -4.01 -2.16
C GLY A 8 0.93 -3.79 -3.34
N THR A 9 2.11 -4.42 -3.33
CA THR A 9 3.11 -4.33 -4.41
C THR A 9 2.89 -5.35 -5.54
N GLY A 10 1.90 -6.25 -5.40
CA GLY A 10 1.49 -7.16 -6.48
C GLY A 10 0.55 -6.49 -7.48
N PRO A 11 0.34 -7.08 -8.67
CA PRO A 11 -0.45 -6.46 -9.75
C PRO A 11 -1.91 -6.17 -9.35
N PHE A 12 -2.50 -7.04 -8.53
CA PHE A 12 -3.85 -6.81 -8.00
C PHE A 12 -3.86 -5.72 -6.91
N GLY A 13 -2.90 -5.79 -5.97
CA GLY A 13 -2.80 -4.86 -4.85
C GLY A 13 -2.59 -3.42 -5.32
N SER A 14 -1.72 -3.21 -6.31
CA SER A 14 -1.46 -1.89 -6.88
C SER A 14 -2.66 -1.35 -7.64
N ALA A 15 -3.31 -2.17 -8.46
CA ALA A 15 -4.52 -1.77 -9.19
C ALA A 15 -5.69 -1.40 -8.24
N LEU A 16 -5.83 -2.14 -7.14
CA LEU A 16 -6.81 -1.83 -6.10
C LEU A 16 -6.45 -0.52 -5.38
N ALA A 17 -5.18 -0.32 -5.04
CA ALA A 17 -4.70 0.91 -4.41
C ALA A 17 -4.96 2.16 -5.25
N THR A 18 -4.71 2.08 -6.57
CA THR A 18 -5.00 3.17 -7.52
C THR A 18 -6.45 3.63 -7.46
N ARG A 19 -7.39 2.72 -7.25
CA ARG A 19 -8.82 3.05 -7.18
C ARG A 19 -9.23 3.54 -5.80
N LEU A 20 -8.77 2.86 -4.74
CA LEU A 20 -9.18 3.21 -3.38
C LEU A 20 -8.63 4.55 -2.90
N ARG A 21 -7.44 4.97 -3.39
CA ARG A 21 -6.83 6.25 -3.01
C ARG A 21 -7.66 7.47 -3.42
N GLU A 22 -8.58 7.34 -4.37
CA GLU A 22 -9.45 8.43 -4.79
C GLU A 22 -10.47 8.83 -3.70
N ALA A 23 -10.78 7.90 -2.78
CA ALA A 23 -11.80 8.10 -1.75
C ALA A 23 -11.29 7.83 -0.32
N HIS A 24 -10.13 7.20 -0.17
CA HIS A 24 -9.63 6.69 1.11
C HIS A 24 -8.12 6.91 1.25
N GLU A 25 -7.65 6.95 2.49
CA GLU A 25 -6.22 6.93 2.79
C GLU A 25 -5.74 5.49 2.67
N VAL A 26 -4.77 5.25 1.79
CA VAL A 26 -4.28 3.91 1.46
C VAL A 26 -2.81 3.79 1.88
N VAL A 27 -2.48 2.67 2.54
CA VAL A 27 -1.11 2.27 2.83
C VAL A 27 -0.82 0.89 2.22
N LEU A 28 0.27 0.78 1.46
CA LEU A 28 0.73 -0.47 0.89
C LEU A 28 1.60 -1.22 1.89
N GLY A 29 1.21 -2.45 2.19
CA GLY A 29 2.00 -3.40 2.96
C GLY A 29 2.79 -4.32 2.04
N SER A 30 4.06 -4.54 2.36
CA SER A 30 4.91 -5.56 1.77
C SER A 30 5.74 -6.27 2.85
N ARG A 31 6.30 -7.43 2.51
CA ARG A 31 7.36 -8.06 3.33
C ARG A 31 8.69 -7.30 3.22
N ASP A 32 8.82 -6.48 2.19
CA ASP A 32 9.98 -5.64 1.91
C ASP A 32 9.52 -4.17 1.88
N ALA A 33 9.99 -3.39 2.84
CA ALA A 33 9.64 -1.98 2.99
C ALA A 33 10.10 -1.11 1.81
N ALA A 34 11.27 -1.40 1.22
CA ALA A 34 11.78 -0.66 0.08
C ALA A 34 10.88 -0.86 -1.14
N ARG A 35 10.49 -2.12 -1.40
CA ARG A 35 9.54 -2.46 -2.47
C ARG A 35 8.18 -1.79 -2.26
N ALA A 36 7.69 -1.70 -1.03
CA ALA A 36 6.46 -0.97 -0.73
C ALA A 36 6.62 0.53 -1.01
N GLY A 37 7.73 1.13 -0.56
CA GLY A 37 8.00 2.54 -0.75
C GLY A 37 8.11 2.95 -2.23
N GLU A 38 8.77 2.14 -3.05
CA GLU A 38 8.87 2.35 -4.51
C GLU A 38 7.49 2.33 -5.17
N ALA A 39 6.71 1.28 -4.95
CA ALA A 39 5.36 1.16 -5.51
C ALA A 39 4.43 2.28 -5.01
N ALA A 40 4.51 2.61 -3.72
CA ALA A 40 3.71 3.65 -3.10
C ALA A 40 4.02 5.04 -3.68
N LYS A 41 5.29 5.32 -3.96
CA LYS A 41 5.72 6.56 -4.61
C LYS A 41 5.14 6.71 -6.03
N GLU A 42 5.13 5.63 -6.81
CA GLU A 42 4.51 5.63 -8.15
C GLU A 42 3.00 5.86 -8.08
N LEU A 43 2.35 5.27 -7.07
CA LEU A 43 0.90 5.32 -6.87
C LEU A 43 0.44 6.57 -6.10
N GLY A 44 1.34 7.34 -5.51
CA GLY A 44 1.03 8.51 -4.67
C GLY A 44 0.24 8.15 -3.42
N VAL A 45 0.70 7.11 -2.70
CA VAL A 45 0.15 6.60 -1.42
C VAL A 45 1.30 6.34 -0.43
N GLU A 46 1.00 5.88 0.79
CA GLU A 46 2.02 5.44 1.75
C GLU A 46 2.45 3.99 1.49
N GLY A 47 3.69 3.64 1.82
CA GLY A 47 4.22 2.28 1.70
C GLY A 47 5.09 1.91 2.88
N THR A 48 4.83 0.75 3.49
CA THR A 48 5.62 0.23 4.61
C THR A 48 5.58 -1.31 4.67
N THR A 49 6.12 -1.91 5.73
CA THR A 49 6.01 -3.34 6.03
C THR A 49 4.57 -3.75 6.27
N ASN A 50 4.25 -5.04 6.09
CA ASN A 50 2.91 -5.56 6.35
C ASN A 50 2.43 -5.28 7.78
N ASP A 51 3.30 -5.50 8.77
CA ASP A 51 2.97 -5.40 10.18
C ASP A 51 2.65 -3.94 10.55
N GLU A 52 3.52 -3.01 10.15
CA GLU A 52 3.28 -1.57 10.34
C GLU A 52 2.02 -1.08 9.61
N ALA A 53 1.76 -1.59 8.40
CA ALA A 53 0.59 -1.18 7.63
C ALA A 53 -0.73 -1.52 8.33
N VAL A 54 -0.81 -2.68 8.99
CA VAL A 54 -2.02 -3.13 9.72
C VAL A 54 -2.05 -2.67 11.19
N GLY A 55 -0.96 -2.07 11.68
CA GLY A 55 -0.83 -1.61 13.07
C GLY A 55 -0.61 -2.73 14.08
N ALA A 56 0.02 -3.84 13.66
CA ALA A 56 0.37 -4.98 14.50
C ALA A 56 1.82 -4.91 15.01
#